data_AF-A0A1H8YG83-F1
#
_entry.id   AF-A0A1H8YG83-F1
#
_cell.length_a   1.000
_cell.length_b   1.000
_cell.length_c   1.000
_cell.angle_alpha   90.00
_cell.angle_beta   90.00
_cell.angle_gamma   90.00
#
_symmetry.space_group_name_H-M   'P 1'
#
loop_
_entity.id
_entity.type
_entity.pdbx_description
1 polymer ?
#
loop_
_entity_poly.entity_id
_entity_poly.type
_entity_poly.pdbx_seq_one_letter_code
_entity_poly.pdbx_strand_id
1 'polypeptide(L)'
;LRVVVWNTASATAEKPRWRAFVPTTHAMSMDVHKLILEQIERVLNRAGYWGKRQLEKRSGIKQRREHGFDESKFNAASLFYLPCQAKDPKDSFFIDYGEDDPKRGPLDLHAWIEDCILDLRPKLEPVPAGPAAPVASSVAAEPARVSASLQAVRDTLRAEKEQTTAGQREEWVTAAITTWQATAYVPGTGHNAFFKLGAALKHAGLDDAEIRMMLSEQAAYARSPRERRAEIKGILKSLRRSGTLKGGAR
;
A
#
# COMPACT_ATOMS: atom_id res chain seq x y z
N LEU A 1 1.31 -3.70 -12.57
CA LEU A 1 0.06 -3.71 -11.77
C LEU A 1 -0.77 -4.94 -12.14
N ARG A 2 -1.02 -5.82 -11.17
CA ARG A 2 -1.98 -6.92 -11.29
C ARG A 2 -3.40 -6.37 -11.13
N VAL A 3 -4.29 -6.80 -12.01
CA VAL A 3 -5.70 -6.44 -11.99
C VAL A 3 -6.50 -7.71 -12.28
N VAL A 4 -7.47 -8.02 -11.43
CA VAL A 4 -8.39 -9.14 -11.63
C VAL A 4 -9.72 -8.55 -12.06
N VAL A 5 -10.27 -9.00 -13.19
CA VAL A 5 -11.49 -8.46 -13.78
C VAL A 5 -12.49 -9.57 -13.99
N TRP A 6 -13.75 -9.33 -13.60
CA TRP A 6 -14.84 -10.26 -13.84
C TRP A 6 -16.12 -9.53 -14.23
N ASN A 7 -17.03 -10.27 -14.86
CA ASN A 7 -18.33 -9.76 -15.24
C ASN A 7 -19.24 -9.47 -14.03
N THR A 8 -20.32 -8.73 -14.25
CA THR A 8 -21.45 -8.69 -13.29
C THR A 8 -22.57 -9.62 -13.75
N ALA A 9 -23.54 -9.91 -12.87
CA ALA A 9 -24.71 -10.72 -13.21
C ALA A 9 -25.52 -10.17 -14.40
N SER A 10 -25.47 -8.85 -14.63
CA SER A 10 -26.18 -8.17 -15.72
C SER A 10 -25.31 -7.87 -16.95
N ALA A 11 -24.08 -8.38 -16.99
CA ALA A 11 -23.20 -8.21 -18.13
C ALA A 11 -23.70 -9.03 -19.33
N THR A 12 -23.59 -8.44 -20.53
CA THR A 12 -23.81 -9.12 -21.81
C THR A 12 -22.69 -8.78 -22.78
N ALA A 13 -22.52 -9.55 -23.86
CA ALA A 13 -21.56 -9.25 -24.92
C ALA A 13 -21.75 -7.84 -25.54
N GLU A 14 -23.00 -7.39 -25.72
CA GLU A 14 -23.31 -6.06 -26.26
C GLU A 14 -23.08 -4.92 -25.26
N LYS A 15 -23.28 -5.18 -23.97
CA LYS A 15 -23.17 -4.21 -22.88
C LYS A 15 -22.29 -4.78 -21.77
N PRO A 16 -20.98 -4.84 -21.98
CA PRO A 16 -20.07 -5.43 -21.02
C PRO A 16 -20.09 -4.60 -19.73
N ARG A 17 -20.39 -5.26 -18.62
CA ARG A 17 -20.33 -4.68 -17.28
C ARG A 17 -19.41 -5.53 -16.42
N TRP A 18 -18.42 -4.90 -15.84
CA TRP A 18 -17.37 -5.61 -15.15
C TRP A 18 -16.99 -4.92 -13.84
N ARG A 19 -16.31 -5.67 -12.99
CA ARG A 19 -15.69 -5.20 -11.76
C ARG A 19 -14.22 -5.55 -11.85
N ALA A 20 -13.38 -4.65 -11.35
CA ALA A 20 -11.96 -4.90 -11.19
C ALA A 20 -11.60 -4.89 -9.71
N PHE A 21 -10.73 -5.80 -9.35
CA PHE A 21 -10.03 -5.83 -8.09
C PHE A 21 -8.55 -5.65 -8.36
N VAL A 22 -7.96 -4.69 -7.66
CA VAL A 22 -6.53 -4.43 -7.67
C VAL A 22 -6.00 -4.91 -6.33
N PRO A 23 -5.32 -6.08 -6.27
CA PRO A 23 -4.73 -6.55 -5.04
C PRO A 23 -3.69 -5.55 -4.54
N THR A 24 -3.67 -5.28 -3.24
CA THR A 24 -2.70 -4.37 -2.62
C THR A 24 -1.81 -5.11 -1.64
N THR A 25 -0.59 -4.61 -1.46
CA THR A 25 0.39 -5.19 -0.52
C THR A 25 -0.03 -5.04 0.94
N HIS A 26 -0.80 -4.00 1.26
CA HIS A 26 -1.26 -3.68 2.61
C HIS A 26 -2.72 -3.21 2.60
N ALA A 27 -3.34 -3.20 3.79
CA ALA A 27 -4.60 -2.48 3.99
C ALA A 27 -4.36 -0.96 3.87
N MET A 28 -5.38 -0.23 3.44
CA MET A 28 -5.28 1.21 3.20
C MET A 28 -6.43 1.97 3.87
N SER A 29 -6.19 3.23 4.23
CA SER A 29 -7.26 4.13 4.65
C SER A 29 -8.13 4.55 3.47
N MET A 30 -9.29 5.15 3.77
CA MET A 30 -10.18 5.71 2.74
C MET A 30 -9.50 6.82 1.92
N ASP A 31 -8.64 7.62 2.55
CA ASP A 31 -7.91 8.69 1.88
C ASP A 31 -6.88 8.14 0.89
N VAL A 32 -6.14 7.09 1.29
CA VAL A 32 -5.18 6.42 0.40
C VAL A 32 -5.91 5.77 -0.78
N HIS A 33 -7.07 5.15 -0.55
CA HIS A 33 -7.91 4.60 -1.62
C HIS A 33 -8.29 5.67 -2.63
N LYS A 34 -8.79 6.82 -2.16
CA LYS A 34 -9.18 7.95 -3.01
C LYS A 34 -8.00 8.45 -3.84
N LEU A 35 -6.85 8.65 -3.20
CA LEU A 35 -5.62 9.11 -3.83
C LEU A 35 -5.15 8.16 -4.93
N ILE A 36 -5.24 6.85 -4.72
CA ILE A 36 -4.88 5.84 -5.73
C ILE A 36 -5.82 5.91 -6.94
N LEU A 37 -7.14 5.98 -6.71
CA LEU A 37 -8.11 6.07 -7.81
C LEU A 37 -7.94 7.34 -8.63
N GLU A 38 -7.70 8.48 -7.99
CA GLU A 38 -7.41 9.74 -8.67
C GLU A 38 -6.12 9.65 -9.51
N GLN A 39 -5.09 8.96 -9.03
CA GLN A 39 -3.88 8.69 -9.81
C GLN A 39 -4.15 7.80 -11.03
N ILE A 40 -4.92 6.72 -10.88
CA ILE A 40 -5.31 5.85 -11.99
C ILE A 40 -6.07 6.65 -13.04
N GLU A 41 -7.05 7.45 -12.61
CA GLU A 41 -7.83 8.32 -13.50
C GLU A 41 -6.93 9.34 -14.21
N ARG A 42 -5.94 9.91 -13.51
CA ARG A 42 -4.97 10.84 -14.10
C ARG A 42 -4.15 10.18 -15.21
N VAL A 43 -3.73 8.93 -15.03
CA VAL A 43 -3.02 8.15 -16.05
C VAL A 43 -3.92 7.86 -17.25
N LEU A 44 -5.18 7.47 -17.03
CA LEU A 44 -6.17 7.26 -18.10
C LEU A 44 -6.39 8.54 -18.92
N ASN A 45 -6.56 9.67 -18.24
CA ASN A 45 -6.72 10.98 -18.86
C ASN A 45 -5.51 11.36 -19.73
N ARG A 46 -4.29 11.08 -19.25
CA ARG A 46 -3.05 11.28 -20.03
C ARG A 46 -3.00 10.38 -21.28
N ALA A 47 -3.58 9.18 -21.20
CA ALA A 47 -3.70 8.25 -22.32
C ALA A 47 -4.89 8.56 -23.25
N GLY A 48 -5.65 9.64 -22.99
CA GLY A 48 -6.78 10.06 -23.82
C GLY A 48 -8.12 9.40 -23.49
N TYR A 49 -8.23 8.72 -22.35
CA TYR A 49 -9.48 8.15 -21.85
C TYR A 49 -10.02 8.97 -20.69
N TRP A 50 -11.29 9.34 -20.75
CA TRP A 50 -11.90 10.34 -19.88
C TRP A 50 -13.19 9.83 -19.25
N GLY A 51 -13.55 10.42 -18.11
CA GLY A 51 -14.83 10.17 -17.47
C GLY A 51 -15.97 10.85 -18.22
N LYS A 52 -17.17 10.26 -18.21
CA LYS A 52 -18.34 10.82 -18.89
C LYS A 52 -18.60 12.28 -18.48
N ARG A 53 -18.55 12.56 -17.18
CA ARG A 53 -18.72 13.92 -16.63
C ARG A 53 -17.62 14.89 -17.07
N GLN A 54 -16.40 14.39 -17.27
CA GLN A 54 -15.28 15.22 -17.74
C GLN A 54 -15.46 15.61 -19.20
N LEU A 55 -15.91 14.67 -20.03
CA LEU A 55 -16.21 14.91 -21.43
C LEU A 55 -17.37 15.91 -21.62
N GLU A 56 -18.40 15.83 -20.77
CA GLU A 56 -19.53 16.78 -20.77
C GLU A 56 -19.07 18.21 -20.39
N LYS A 57 -18.20 18.34 -19.38
CA LYS A 57 -17.72 19.66 -18.91
C LYS A 57 -16.64 20.28 -19.78
N ARG A 58 -15.83 19.48 -20.47
CA ARG A 58 -14.66 19.94 -21.23
C ARG A 58 -14.85 19.66 -22.72
N SER A 59 -15.37 20.65 -23.44
CA SER A 59 -15.55 20.59 -24.89
C SER A 59 -14.22 20.59 -25.67
N GLY A 60 -13.14 21.15 -25.11
CA GLY A 60 -11.83 21.28 -25.77
C GLY A 60 -10.96 20.02 -25.83
N ILE A 61 -11.45 18.85 -25.40
CA ILE A 61 -10.69 17.60 -25.41
C ILE A 61 -10.67 17.02 -26.83
N LYS A 62 -9.46 16.88 -27.41
CA LYS A 62 -9.26 16.36 -28.78
C LYS A 62 -9.57 14.86 -28.92
N GLN A 63 -9.21 14.05 -27.92
CA GLN A 63 -9.45 12.60 -27.91
C GLN A 63 -10.50 12.27 -26.85
N ARG A 64 -11.74 12.04 -27.28
CA ARG A 64 -12.91 11.88 -26.40
C ARG A 64 -13.28 10.40 -26.18
N ARG A 65 -12.32 9.57 -25.81
CA ARG A 65 -12.60 8.16 -25.47
C ARG A 65 -13.08 8.09 -24.02
N GLU A 66 -14.09 7.27 -23.75
CA GLU A 66 -14.55 7.03 -22.38
C GLU A 66 -13.77 5.87 -21.76
N HIS A 67 -13.34 5.98 -20.49
CA HIS A 67 -12.76 4.83 -19.77
C HIS A 67 -13.83 3.89 -19.17
N GLY A 68 -15.09 4.31 -19.10
CA GLY A 68 -16.21 3.47 -18.66
C GLY A 68 -16.25 3.12 -17.17
N PHE A 69 -15.45 3.80 -16.33
CA PHE A 69 -15.49 3.56 -14.88
C PHE A 69 -16.69 4.27 -14.27
N ASP A 70 -17.40 3.60 -13.37
CA ASP A 70 -18.44 4.22 -12.57
C ASP A 70 -17.80 4.98 -11.39
N GLU A 71 -17.48 6.25 -11.61
CA GLU A 71 -16.89 7.16 -10.61
C GLU A 71 -17.72 7.24 -9.31
N SER A 72 -19.03 6.96 -9.35
CA SER A 72 -19.86 6.93 -8.15
C SER A 72 -19.48 5.81 -7.18
N LYS A 73 -18.69 4.83 -7.65
CA LYS A 73 -18.21 3.67 -6.88
C LYS A 73 -16.78 3.83 -6.38
N PHE A 74 -16.15 5.00 -6.54
CA PHE A 74 -14.80 5.28 -6.05
C PHE A 74 -14.72 5.44 -4.52
N ASN A 75 -15.83 5.24 -3.80
CA ASN A 75 -15.83 5.15 -2.36
C ASN A 75 -15.35 3.75 -1.92
N ALA A 76 -14.35 3.72 -1.03
CA ALA A 76 -13.79 2.53 -0.40
C ALA A 76 -14.81 1.62 0.32
N ALA A 77 -15.99 2.15 0.67
CA ALA A 77 -17.07 1.38 1.31
C ALA A 77 -17.94 0.55 0.33
N SER A 78 -17.67 0.56 -0.98
CA SER A 78 -18.48 -0.18 -1.97
C SER A 78 -18.20 -1.69 -1.94
N LEU A 79 -18.81 -2.44 -1.03
CA LEU A 79 -18.59 -3.89 -0.76
C LEU A 79 -19.07 -4.88 -1.86
N PHE A 80 -18.94 -4.51 -3.13
CA PHE A 80 -19.43 -5.29 -4.27
C PHE A 80 -18.43 -6.36 -4.77
N TYR A 81 -17.77 -7.10 -3.89
CA TYR A 81 -16.48 -7.74 -4.24
C TYR A 81 -16.49 -9.22 -4.58
N LEU A 82 -17.66 -9.87 -4.66
CA LEU A 82 -17.67 -11.28 -5.04
C LEU A 82 -17.78 -11.44 -6.56
N PRO A 83 -16.93 -12.29 -7.17
CA PRO A 83 -17.16 -12.81 -8.52
C PRO A 83 -18.55 -13.41 -8.61
N CYS A 84 -19.25 -13.13 -9.71
CA CYS A 84 -20.54 -13.73 -9.98
C CYS A 84 -20.67 -14.10 -11.45
N GLN A 85 -21.43 -15.16 -11.70
CA GLN A 85 -21.76 -15.57 -13.06
C GLN A 85 -22.74 -14.56 -13.69
N ALA A 86 -22.57 -14.29 -14.98
CA ALA A 86 -23.54 -13.52 -15.75
C ALA A 86 -24.85 -14.33 -15.87
N LYS A 87 -25.96 -13.65 -16.13
CA LYS A 87 -27.27 -14.30 -16.32
C LYS A 87 -27.21 -15.35 -17.44
N ASP A 88 -26.52 -15.04 -18.53
CA ASP A 88 -26.10 -16.04 -19.52
C ASP A 88 -24.66 -16.47 -19.18
N PRO A 89 -24.42 -17.77 -18.87
CA PRO A 89 -23.09 -18.30 -18.64
C PRO A 89 -22.06 -17.97 -19.74
N LYS A 90 -22.50 -17.82 -21.00
CA LYS A 90 -21.61 -17.50 -22.13
C LYS A 90 -21.00 -16.10 -22.04
N ASP A 91 -21.68 -15.19 -21.36
CA ASP A 91 -21.20 -13.82 -21.12
C ASP A 91 -20.32 -13.71 -19.86
N SER A 92 -20.11 -14.83 -19.15
CA SER A 92 -19.29 -14.85 -17.94
C SER A 92 -17.81 -14.89 -18.26
N PHE A 93 -17.02 -14.12 -17.53
CA PHE A 93 -15.58 -14.15 -17.64
C PHE A 93 -14.90 -13.81 -16.32
N PHE A 94 -13.70 -14.35 -16.15
CA PHE A 94 -12.79 -14.06 -15.06
C PHE A 94 -11.39 -14.00 -15.64
N ILE A 95 -10.75 -12.83 -15.58
CA ILE A 95 -9.46 -12.57 -16.20
C ILE A 95 -8.53 -12.00 -15.13
N ASP A 96 -7.44 -12.69 -14.86
CA ASP A 96 -6.37 -12.22 -13.98
C ASP A 96 -5.18 -11.73 -14.81
N TYR A 97 -5.04 -10.41 -14.92
CA TYR A 97 -3.91 -9.79 -15.61
C TYR A 97 -2.60 -9.85 -14.80
N GLY A 98 -2.40 -10.81 -13.90
CA GLY A 98 -1.12 -11.06 -13.24
C GLY A 98 -0.76 -12.53 -13.10
N GLU A 99 -1.61 -13.47 -13.52
CA GLU A 99 -1.32 -14.91 -13.44
C GLU A 99 -0.16 -15.31 -14.37
N ASP A 100 -0.17 -14.80 -15.60
CA ASP A 100 0.83 -15.14 -16.63
C ASP A 100 1.93 -14.08 -16.83
N ASP A 101 1.87 -12.95 -16.12
CA ASP A 101 2.82 -11.84 -16.28
C ASP A 101 3.63 -11.61 -14.98
N PRO A 102 4.89 -12.11 -14.90
CA PRO A 102 5.72 -11.96 -13.70
C PRO A 102 6.07 -10.51 -13.38
N LYS A 103 5.87 -9.56 -14.32
CA LYS A 103 6.07 -8.12 -14.07
C LYS A 103 4.88 -7.48 -13.34
N ARG A 104 3.75 -8.19 -13.22
CA ARG A 104 2.51 -7.66 -12.62
C ARG A 104 2.28 -8.25 -11.24
N GLY A 105 2.76 -7.51 -10.24
CA GLY A 105 2.47 -7.79 -8.83
C GLY A 105 1.27 -7.02 -8.27
N PRO A 106 0.90 -7.29 -7.01
CA PRO A 106 0.00 -6.44 -6.25
C PRO A 106 0.50 -4.99 -6.24
N LEU A 107 -0.42 -4.04 -6.06
CA LEU A 107 -0.11 -2.63 -5.91
C LEU A 107 0.69 -2.42 -4.61
N ASP A 108 1.93 -1.99 -4.75
CA ASP A 108 2.73 -1.50 -3.62
C ASP A 108 2.25 -0.11 -3.23
N LEU A 109 1.62 0.00 -2.05
CA LEU A 109 1.04 1.24 -1.58
C LEU A 109 2.11 2.27 -1.23
N HIS A 110 3.22 1.84 -0.65
CA HIS A 110 4.29 2.75 -0.23
C HIS A 110 4.96 3.35 -1.45
N ALA A 111 5.32 2.53 -2.44
CA ALA A 111 5.89 3.02 -3.70
C ALA A 111 4.92 3.98 -4.41
N TRP A 112 3.63 3.66 -4.45
CA TRP A 112 2.63 4.50 -5.14
C TRP A 112 2.37 5.85 -4.45
N ILE A 113 2.55 5.93 -3.13
CA ILE A 113 2.43 7.17 -2.37
C ILE A 113 3.71 8.02 -2.52
N GLU A 114 4.89 7.40 -2.43
CA GLU A 114 6.17 8.10 -2.61
C GLU A 114 6.30 8.67 -4.03
N ASP A 115 5.85 7.94 -5.05
CA ASP A 115 5.84 8.36 -6.46
C ASP A 115 4.53 9.06 -6.87
N CYS A 116 3.79 9.64 -5.92
CA CYS A 116 2.47 10.22 -6.18
C CYS A 116 2.53 11.32 -7.27
N ILE A 117 1.75 11.13 -8.33
CA ILE A 117 1.72 12.07 -9.47
C ILE A 117 0.71 13.22 -9.32
N LEU A 118 -0.02 13.27 -8.20
CA LEU A 118 -1.00 14.31 -7.92
C LEU A 118 -0.33 15.49 -7.21
N ASP A 119 -0.82 16.69 -7.49
CA ASP A 119 -0.44 17.86 -6.74
C ASP A 119 -1.24 17.89 -5.42
N LEU A 120 -0.62 17.42 -4.35
CA LEU A 120 -1.24 17.34 -3.02
C LEU A 120 -1.17 18.66 -2.25
N ARG A 121 -0.65 19.74 -2.86
CA ARG A 121 -0.62 21.05 -2.19
C ARG A 121 -2.04 21.47 -1.82
N PRO A 122 -2.27 21.96 -0.59
CA PRO A 122 -3.55 22.50 -0.20
C PRO A 122 -3.98 23.53 -1.22
N LYS A 123 -5.16 23.32 -1.82
CA LYS A 123 -5.73 24.28 -2.74
C LYS A 123 -5.96 25.55 -1.92
N LEU A 124 -5.22 26.62 -2.22
CA LEU A 124 -5.35 27.88 -1.50
C LEU A 124 -6.83 28.29 -1.58
N GLU A 125 -7.50 28.28 -0.43
CA GLU A 125 -8.82 28.86 -0.26
C GLU A 125 -8.73 30.31 -0.77
N PRO A 126 -9.65 30.78 -1.62
CA PRO A 126 -9.62 32.17 -2.08
C PRO A 126 -9.76 33.08 -0.86
N VAL A 127 -8.66 33.73 -0.49
CA VAL A 127 -8.68 34.79 0.52
C VAL A 127 -9.70 35.82 0.06
N PRO A 128 -10.70 36.19 0.89
CA PRO A 128 -11.67 37.21 0.51
C PRO A 128 -10.90 38.48 0.10
N ALA A 129 -11.17 38.96 -1.10
CA ALA A 129 -10.46 40.06 -1.73
C ALA A 129 -10.53 41.32 -0.85
N GLY A 130 -9.48 41.58 -0.09
CA GLY A 130 -9.20 42.91 0.44
C GLY A 130 -8.85 43.87 -0.71
N PRO A 131 -9.07 45.18 -0.54
CA PRO A 131 -8.88 46.16 -1.60
C PRO A 131 -7.42 46.15 -2.09
N ALA A 132 -7.27 46.10 -3.42
CA ALA A 132 -6.03 45.90 -4.14
C ALA A 132 -4.99 46.99 -3.87
N ALA A 133 -3.80 46.60 -3.43
CA ALA A 133 -2.59 47.39 -3.60
C ALA A 133 -1.97 47.09 -4.98
N PRO A 134 -1.34 48.07 -5.64
CA PRO A 134 -0.91 47.93 -7.03
C PRO A 134 0.24 46.94 -7.19
N VAL A 135 0.11 46.13 -8.23
CA VAL A 135 1.01 45.04 -8.61
C VAL A 135 2.25 45.62 -9.30
N ALA A 136 3.44 45.30 -8.80
CA ALA A 136 4.69 45.48 -9.54
C ALA A 136 5.01 44.22 -10.35
N SER A 137 5.32 44.44 -11.63
CA SER A 137 5.51 43.45 -12.68
C SER A 137 6.71 42.50 -12.51
N SER A 138 6.46 41.26 -12.95
CA SER A 138 7.32 40.30 -13.68
C SER A 138 8.83 40.22 -13.40
N VAL A 139 9.29 39.02 -13.02
CA VAL A 139 10.59 38.49 -13.48
C VAL A 139 10.37 37.06 -14.01
N ALA A 140 11.00 36.81 -15.15
CA ALA A 140 10.94 35.60 -15.95
C ALA A 140 11.38 34.33 -15.18
N ALA A 141 10.73 33.22 -15.51
CA ALA A 141 11.02 31.90 -14.99
C ALA A 141 12.31 31.33 -15.60
N GLU A 142 13.39 31.36 -14.81
CA GLU A 142 14.50 30.42 -14.90
C GLU A 142 14.08 29.06 -14.29
N PRO A 143 14.64 27.92 -14.75
CA PRO A 143 14.31 26.61 -14.21
C PRO A 143 14.63 26.58 -12.71
N ALA A 144 13.61 26.29 -11.90
CA ALA A 144 13.65 26.34 -10.45
C ALA A 144 14.82 25.52 -9.88
N ARG A 145 15.92 26.19 -9.56
CA ARG A 145 16.86 25.72 -8.54
C ARG A 145 16.12 25.80 -7.22
N VAL A 146 15.71 24.64 -6.70
CA VAL A 146 15.22 24.51 -5.32
C VAL A 146 16.22 25.22 -4.42
N SER A 147 15.77 26.21 -3.66
CA SER A 147 16.68 27.00 -2.82
C SER A 147 17.38 26.06 -1.83
N ALA A 148 18.66 26.32 -1.53
CA ALA A 148 19.44 25.51 -0.58
C ALA A 148 18.73 25.37 0.79
N SER A 149 17.91 26.37 1.15
CA SER A 149 17.07 26.35 2.35
C SER A 149 15.99 25.27 2.30
N LEU A 150 15.27 25.12 1.18
CA LEU A 150 14.25 24.07 1.04
C LEU A 150 14.88 22.68 0.95
N GLN A 151 16.07 22.57 0.35
CA GLN A 151 16.84 21.32 0.36
C GLN A 151 17.19 20.91 1.80
N ALA A 152 17.70 21.85 2.60
CA ALA A 152 18.03 21.63 3.99
C ALA A 152 16.81 21.21 4.83
N VAL A 153 15.66 21.86 4.66
CA VAL A 153 14.42 21.48 5.35
C VAL A 153 13.97 20.06 4.98
N ARG A 154 14.07 19.68 3.70
CA ARG A 154 13.73 18.32 3.26
C ARG A 154 14.64 17.28 3.90
N ASP A 155 15.94 17.56 3.95
CA ASP A 155 16.93 16.64 4.50
C ASP A 155 16.76 16.51 6.03
N THR A 156 16.45 17.60 6.74
CA THR A 156 16.10 17.56 8.18
C THR A 156 14.87 16.69 8.43
N LEU A 157 13.78 16.88 7.67
CA LEU A 157 12.56 16.09 7.84
C LEU A 157 12.77 14.60 7.53
N ARG A 158 13.65 14.28 6.57
CA ARG A 158 14.02 12.89 6.29
C ARG A 158 14.80 12.30 7.46
N ALA A 159 15.77 13.02 8.02
CA ALA A 159 16.53 12.58 9.19
C ALA A 159 15.65 12.39 10.43
N GLU A 160 14.69 13.29 10.69
CA GLU A 160 13.72 13.16 11.78
C GLU A 160 12.80 11.95 11.59
N LYS A 161 12.34 11.70 10.35
CA LYS A 161 11.53 10.51 10.03
C LYS A 161 12.31 9.22 10.24
N GLU A 162 13.58 9.18 9.81
CA GLU A 162 14.48 8.05 10.02
C GLU A 162 14.77 7.80 11.52
N GLN A 163 14.93 8.86 12.31
CA GLN A 163 15.07 8.75 13.77
C GLN A 163 13.79 8.25 14.44
N THR A 164 12.62 8.71 14.00
CA THR A 164 11.34 8.31 14.56
C THR A 164 11.03 6.84 14.25
N THR A 165 11.30 6.38 13.03
CA THR A 165 11.09 4.98 12.66
C THR A 165 12.11 4.05 13.30
N ALA A 166 13.36 4.50 13.48
CA ALA A 166 14.36 3.76 14.26
C ALA A 166 13.94 3.61 15.72
N GLY A 167 13.46 4.68 16.37
CA GLY A 167 12.94 4.62 17.74
C GLY A 167 11.76 3.67 17.90
N GLN A 168 10.78 3.73 16.99
CA GLN A 168 9.63 2.80 16.99
C GLN A 168 10.05 1.34 16.78
N ARG A 169 11.02 1.10 15.90
CA ARG A 169 11.58 -0.24 15.66
C ARG A 169 12.25 -0.78 16.93
N GLU A 170 13.06 0.04 17.61
CA GLU A 170 13.72 -0.33 18.86
C GLU A 170 12.71 -0.62 19.99
N GLU A 171 11.65 0.19 20.10
CA GLU A 171 10.57 -0.02 21.07
C GLU A 171 9.87 -1.36 20.85
N TRP A 172 9.52 -1.69 19.61
CA TRP A 172 8.87 -2.96 19.28
C TRP A 172 9.75 -4.16 19.52
N VAL A 173 11.04 -4.07 19.18
CA VAL A 173 12.03 -5.11 19.47
C VAL A 173 12.15 -5.33 20.97
N THR A 174 12.26 -4.25 21.75
CA THR A 174 12.36 -4.30 23.21
C THR A 174 11.12 -4.90 23.86
N ALA A 175 9.93 -4.52 23.41
CA ALA A 175 8.67 -5.06 23.89
C ALA A 175 8.53 -6.57 23.59
N ALA A 176 8.95 -7.00 22.39
CA ALA A 176 8.94 -8.41 21.99
C ALA A 176 9.88 -9.26 22.87
N ILE A 177 11.09 -8.77 23.12
CA ILE A 177 12.07 -9.43 24.01
C ILE A 177 11.52 -9.52 25.43
N THR A 178 10.98 -8.43 25.96
CA THR A 178 10.43 -8.39 27.33
C THR A 178 9.32 -9.42 27.50
N THR A 179 8.43 -9.52 26.51
CA THR A 179 7.34 -10.52 26.49
C THR A 179 7.89 -11.94 26.45
N TRP A 180 8.91 -12.20 25.65
CA TRP A 180 9.58 -13.49 25.61
C TRP A 180 10.19 -13.85 26.96
N GLN A 181 10.99 -12.95 27.55
CA GLN A 181 11.68 -13.21 28.81
C GLN A 181 10.71 -13.46 29.97
N ALA A 182 9.57 -12.76 30.01
CA ALA A 182 8.51 -12.98 30.99
C ALA A 182 7.87 -14.39 30.88
N THR A 183 7.88 -14.99 29.69
CA THR A 183 7.23 -16.28 29.40
C THR A 183 8.20 -17.45 29.22
N ALA A 184 9.50 -17.18 29.10
CA ALA A 184 10.54 -18.16 28.77
C ALA A 184 10.69 -19.31 29.78
N TYR A 185 10.31 -19.07 31.04
CA TYR A 185 10.42 -20.05 32.13
C TYR A 185 9.12 -20.79 32.43
N VAL A 186 8.00 -20.40 31.80
CA VAL A 186 6.70 -21.03 32.01
C VAL A 186 6.71 -22.41 31.32
N PRO A 187 6.45 -23.51 32.04
CA PRO A 187 6.42 -24.84 31.44
C PRO A 187 5.37 -24.95 30.32
N GLY A 188 5.75 -25.55 29.19
CA GLY A 188 4.83 -25.85 28.09
C GLY A 188 4.53 -24.72 27.11
N THR A 189 4.94 -23.48 27.39
CA THR A 189 4.68 -22.32 26.50
C THR A 189 5.88 -21.91 25.66
N GLY A 190 7.09 -22.41 25.98
CA GLY A 190 8.35 -21.98 25.39
C GLY A 190 8.41 -22.04 23.86
N HIS A 191 7.86 -23.09 23.23
CA HIS A 191 7.82 -23.19 21.77
C HIS A 191 7.01 -22.07 21.11
N ASN A 192 5.76 -21.91 21.55
CA ASN A 192 4.86 -20.93 20.98
C ASN A 192 5.32 -19.50 21.29
N ALA A 193 5.83 -19.25 22.51
CA ALA A 193 6.35 -17.94 22.88
C ALA A 193 7.61 -17.58 22.07
N PHE A 194 8.50 -18.55 21.82
CA PHE A 194 9.71 -18.32 21.02
C PHE A 194 9.41 -18.10 19.53
N PHE A 195 8.40 -18.79 18.98
CA PHE A 195 7.90 -18.49 17.64
C PHE A 195 7.27 -17.09 17.56
N LYS A 196 6.47 -16.70 18.55
CA LYS A 196 5.87 -15.36 18.64
C LYS A 196 6.93 -14.26 18.70
N LEU A 197 8.03 -14.46 19.42
CA LEU A 197 9.18 -13.56 19.40
C LEU A 197 9.71 -13.37 17.97
N GLY A 198 9.99 -14.48 17.26
CA GLY A 198 10.46 -14.42 15.87
C GLY A 198 9.48 -13.69 14.93
N ALA A 199 8.18 -13.91 15.10
CA ALA A 199 7.15 -13.20 14.32
C ALA A 199 7.12 -11.70 14.65
N ALA A 200 7.20 -11.32 15.93
CA ALA A 200 7.20 -9.93 16.36
C ALA A 200 8.44 -9.17 15.84
N LEU A 201 9.62 -9.80 15.88
CA LEU A 201 10.85 -9.22 15.31
C LEU A 201 10.72 -9.00 13.80
N LYS A 202 10.10 -9.94 13.08
CA LYS A 202 9.80 -9.78 11.66
C LYS A 202 8.80 -8.65 11.39
N HIS A 203 7.76 -8.52 12.22
CA HIS A 203 6.81 -7.41 12.13
C HIS A 203 7.46 -6.05 12.45
N ALA A 204 8.51 -6.03 13.27
CA ALA A 204 9.33 -4.85 13.51
C ALA A 204 10.31 -4.52 12.36
N GLY A 205 10.24 -5.26 11.25
CA GLY A 205 11.01 -4.97 10.04
C GLY A 205 12.46 -5.47 10.06
N LEU A 206 12.81 -6.38 10.98
CA LEU A 206 14.14 -7.01 10.97
C LEU A 206 14.27 -8.00 9.82
N ASP A 207 15.46 -8.08 9.24
CA ASP A 207 15.78 -9.09 8.24
C ASP A 207 16.05 -10.47 8.87
N ASP A 208 16.15 -11.50 8.03
CA ASP A 208 16.33 -12.87 8.51
C ASP A 208 17.65 -13.11 9.27
N ALA A 209 18.71 -12.34 8.97
CA ALA A 209 20.00 -12.46 9.64
C ALA A 209 19.93 -11.80 11.03
N GLU A 210 19.33 -10.62 11.12
CA GLU A 210 19.06 -9.92 12.38
C GLU A 210 18.14 -10.75 13.29
N ILE A 211 17.03 -11.28 12.75
CA ILE A 211 16.12 -12.15 13.51
C ILE A 211 16.87 -13.40 14.01
N ARG A 212 17.71 -14.01 13.17
CA ARG A 212 18.52 -15.18 13.58
C ARG A 212 19.43 -14.83 14.75
N MET A 213 20.12 -13.71 14.66
CA MET A 213 21.05 -13.25 15.69
C MET A 213 20.31 -13.04 17.01
N MET A 214 19.22 -12.27 17.00
CA MET A 214 18.41 -11.99 18.18
C MET A 214 17.79 -13.25 18.80
N LEU A 215 17.25 -14.16 17.99
CA LEU A 215 16.73 -15.43 18.50
C LEU A 215 17.84 -16.30 19.12
N SER A 216 19.06 -16.26 18.57
CA SER A 216 20.20 -17.02 19.09
C SER A 216 20.65 -16.51 20.47
N GLU A 217 20.66 -15.19 20.64
CA GLU A 217 20.91 -14.53 21.93
C GLU A 217 19.78 -14.85 22.93
N GLN A 218 18.53 -14.64 22.54
CA GLN A 218 17.38 -14.85 23.42
C GLN A 218 17.13 -16.31 23.77
N ALA A 219 17.62 -17.26 22.97
CA ALA A 219 17.61 -18.68 23.29
C ALA A 219 18.41 -19.00 24.57
N ALA A 220 19.42 -18.19 24.93
CA ALA A 220 20.19 -18.39 26.16
C ALA A 220 19.34 -18.19 27.43
N TYR A 221 18.30 -17.36 27.35
CA TYR A 221 17.38 -17.07 28.46
C TYR A 221 16.22 -18.06 28.57
N ALA A 222 16.20 -19.09 27.71
CA ALA A 222 15.18 -20.12 27.74
C ALA A 222 15.49 -21.18 28.79
N ARG A 223 14.45 -21.88 29.27
CA ARG A 223 14.62 -23.08 30.09
C ARG A 223 15.43 -24.19 29.41
N SER A 224 15.31 -24.33 28.08
CA SER A 224 16.03 -25.32 27.26
C SER A 224 16.80 -24.65 26.10
N PRO A 225 17.96 -24.02 26.34
CA PRO A 225 18.65 -23.22 25.32
C PRO A 225 19.03 -24.00 24.05
N ARG A 226 19.49 -25.24 24.20
CA ARG A 226 19.90 -26.10 23.07
C ARG A 226 18.73 -26.41 22.14
N GLU A 227 17.56 -26.66 22.71
CA GLU A 227 16.33 -26.92 21.97
C GLU A 227 15.87 -25.68 21.19
N ARG A 228 15.82 -24.52 21.85
CA ARG A 228 15.46 -23.24 21.20
C ARG A 228 16.39 -22.92 20.03
N ARG A 229 17.70 -23.11 20.19
CA ARG A 229 18.68 -22.90 19.10
C ARG A 229 18.43 -23.80 17.89
N ALA A 230 18.06 -25.06 18.11
CA ALA A 230 17.76 -26.00 17.03
C ALA A 230 16.51 -25.57 16.22
N GLU A 231 15.55 -24.90 16.87
CA GLU A 231 14.31 -24.46 16.24
C GLU A 231 14.46 -23.22 15.34
N ILE A 232 15.47 -22.37 15.56
CA ILE A 232 15.63 -21.08 14.87
C ILE A 232 15.54 -21.24 13.34
N LYS A 233 16.19 -22.26 12.78
CA LYS A 233 16.15 -22.54 11.34
C LYS A 233 14.73 -22.87 10.85
N GLY A 234 13.98 -23.63 11.64
CA GLY A 234 12.58 -23.98 11.36
C GLY A 234 11.66 -22.77 11.44
N ILE A 235 11.84 -21.94 12.47
CA ILE A 235 11.10 -20.68 12.67
C ILE A 235 11.31 -19.75 11.48
N LEU A 236 12.55 -19.47 11.08
CA LEU A 236 12.83 -18.61 9.91
C LEU A 236 12.21 -19.15 8.62
N LYS A 237 12.26 -20.47 8.40
CA LYS A 237 11.60 -21.10 7.23
C LYS A 237 10.09 -20.92 7.27
N SER A 238 9.49 -21.04 8.45
CA SER A 238 8.06 -20.81 8.67
C SER A 238 7.68 -19.36 8.44
N LEU A 239 8.45 -18.40 8.98
CA LEU A 239 8.23 -16.96 8.80
C LEU A 239 8.34 -16.52 7.33
N ARG A 240 9.27 -17.11 6.56
CA ARG A 240 9.35 -16.88 5.11
C ARG A 240 8.08 -17.33 4.40
N ARG A 241 7.56 -18.51 4.75
CA ARG A 241 6.32 -19.08 4.19
C ARG A 241 5.06 -18.36 4.63
N SER A 242 5.01 -17.86 5.87
CA SER A 242 3.87 -17.09 6.37
C SER A 242 3.78 -15.71 5.73
N GLY A 243 4.92 -15.15 5.28
CA GLY A 243 4.93 -13.99 4.37
C GLY A 243 4.49 -14.31 2.94
N THR A 244 4.36 -15.60 2.59
CA THR A 244 3.92 -16.05 1.26
C THR A 244 2.47 -16.51 1.25
N LEU A 245 1.93 -17.13 2.30
CA LEU A 245 0.53 -17.58 2.37
C LEU A 245 0.15 -17.89 3.84
N LYS A 246 -0.86 -17.20 4.39
CA LYS A 246 -2.01 -17.73 5.17
C LYS A 246 -2.63 -16.69 6.12
N GLY A 247 -3.72 -16.07 5.65
CA GLY A 247 -4.98 -16.19 6.36
C GLY A 247 -5.60 -17.53 5.97
N GLY A 248 -5.81 -18.44 6.92
CA GLY A 248 -6.40 -19.75 6.67
C GLY A 248 -6.20 -20.72 7.83
N ALA A 249 -7.28 -20.90 8.60
CA ALA A 249 -7.52 -21.75 9.78
C ALA A 249 -6.88 -21.22 11.08
N ARG A 250 -7.61 -20.90 12.15
CA ARG A 250 -8.97 -21.25 12.60
C ARG A 250 -9.72 -20.02 13.09
#